data_AF-A0A6A4MKZ0-F1
#
_entry.id   AF-A0A6A4MKZ0-F1
#
_cell.length_a   1.000
_cell.length_b   1.000
_cell.length_c   1.000
_cell.angle_alpha   90.00
_cell.angle_beta   90.00
_cell.angle_gamma   90.00
#
_symmetry.space_group_name_H-M   'P 1'
#
loop_
_entity.id
_entity.type
_entity.pdbx_description
1 polymer ?
#
loop_
_entity_poly.entity_id
_entity_poly.type
_entity_poly.pdbx_seq_one_letter_code
_entity_poly.pdbx_strand_id
1 'polypeptide(L)'
;MALYLLYEPASGYALFLAHGLDKIGQNTESVRNSVSDLNRFGKVVKLVAFTPFKSALDALNQCNAVSESVRNSVSDCGLAQSVEET
;
A
#
# COMPACT_ATOMS: atom_id res chain seq x y z
N MET A 1 -9.88 -3.37 13.81
CA MET A 1 -9.85 -3.75 12.38
C MET A 1 -8.57 -3.22 11.77
N ALA A 2 -7.72 -4.09 11.23
CA ALA A 2 -6.53 -3.70 10.49
C ALA A 2 -6.92 -3.37 9.03
N LEU A 3 -6.56 -2.18 8.53
CA LEU A 3 -6.74 -1.82 7.12
C LEU A 3 -5.39 -1.91 6.43
N TYR A 4 -5.23 -2.86 5.52
CA TYR A 4 -4.05 -2.96 4.68
C TYR A 4 -4.28 -2.17 3.38
N LEU A 5 -3.31 -1.33 3.01
CA LEU A 5 -3.28 -0.58 1.77
C LEU A 5 -2.13 -1.06 0.90
N LEU A 6 -2.44 -1.45 -0.32
CA LEU A 6 -1.47 -1.76 -1.34
C LEU A 6 -1.12 -0.48 -2.11
N TYR A 7 0.18 -0.21 -2.26
CA TYR A 7 0.71 0.91 -3.02
C TYR A 7 1.66 0.40 -4.09
N GLU A 8 1.47 0.91 -5.31
CA GLU A 8 2.08 0.44 -6.56
C GLU A 8 3.06 1.48 -7.15
N PRO A 9 4.22 1.74 -6.53
CA PRO A 9 5.22 2.63 -7.13
C PRO A 9 5.97 1.95 -8.29
N ALA A 10 6.59 2.75 -9.16
CA ALA A 10 7.46 2.24 -10.24
C ALA A 10 8.68 1.44 -9.72
N SER A 11 8.98 1.52 -8.43
CA SER A 11 10.07 0.79 -7.78
C SER A 11 9.67 -0.62 -7.30
N GLY A 12 8.39 -0.94 -7.20
CA GLY A 12 7.93 -2.22 -6.65
C GLY A 12 6.53 -2.15 -6.04
N TYR A 13 6.25 -3.09 -5.15
CA TYR A 13 5.03 -3.15 -4.36
C TYR A 13 5.31 -2.75 -2.91
N ALA A 14 4.46 -1.91 -2.33
CA ALA A 14 4.51 -1.57 -0.92
C ALA A 14 3.17 -1.91 -0.24
N LEU A 15 3.22 -2.67 0.85
CA LEU A 15 2.06 -2.92 1.69
C LEU A 15 2.16 -2.09 2.96
N PHE A 16 1.14 -1.27 3.18
CA PHE A 16 0.99 -0.43 4.34
C PHE A 16 -0.14 -0.93 5.22
N LEU A 17 0.03 -0.79 6.53
CA LEU A 17 -1.00 -1.02 7.53
C LEU A 17 -1.43 0.33 8.10
N ALA A 18 -2.69 0.68 7.89
CA ALA A 18 -3.30 1.85 8.49
C ALA A 18 -4.05 1.47 9.77
N HIS A 19 -3.66 2.12 10.86
CA HIS A 19 -4.30 2.01 12.16
C HIS A 19 -5.12 3.27 12.46
N GLY A 20 -6.34 3.10 12.97
CA GLY A 20 -7.09 4.22 13.54
C GLY A 20 -7.72 5.19 12.54
N LEU A 21 -7.90 4.79 11.27
CA LEU A 21 -8.75 5.52 10.33
C LEU A 21 -10.22 5.34 10.72
N ASP A 22 -10.74 6.24 11.54
CA ASP A 22 -12.15 6.27 11.90
C ASP A 22 -12.98 6.75 10.69
N LYS A 23 -14.04 6.01 10.34
CA LYS A 23 -14.88 6.28 9.16
C LYS A 23 -15.77 7.52 9.32
N ILE A 24 -16.02 7.97 10.54
CA ILE A 24 -17.03 9.00 10.85
C ILE A 24 -16.40 10.42 10.78
N GLY A 25 -15.07 10.54 10.94
CA GLY A 25 -14.36 11.83 10.99
C GLY A 25 -13.53 12.23 9.75
N GLN A 26 -13.49 11.41 8.69
CA GLN A 26 -12.59 11.61 7.55
C GLN A 26 -12.77 12.93 6.79
N ASN A 27 -13.97 13.54 6.85
CA ASN A 27 -14.32 14.73 6.05
C ASN A 27 -14.01 16.06 6.76
N THR A 28 -13.46 16.03 7.97
CA THR A 28 -13.07 17.26 8.68
C THR A 28 -11.73 17.76 8.14
N GLU A 29 -11.62 19.07 7.88
CA GLU A 29 -10.38 19.72 7.39
C GLU A 29 -9.16 19.41 8.28
N SER A 30 -9.38 19.21 9.59
CA SER A 30 -8.35 18.78 10.55
C SER A 30 -7.73 17.43 10.19
N VAL A 31 -8.52 16.47 9.71
CA VAL A 31 -8.04 15.15 9.29
C VAL A 31 -7.30 15.26 7.96
N ARG A 32 -7.80 16.05 7.00
CA ARG A 32 -7.08 16.32 5.75
C ARG A 32 -5.71 16.94 5.98
N ASN A 33 -5.62 17.96 6.83
CA ASN A 33 -4.35 18.59 7.17
C ASN A 33 -3.39 17.64 7.92
N SER A 34 -3.93 16.66 8.65
CA SER A 34 -3.12 15.64 9.33
C SER A 34 -2.48 14.62 8.38
N VAL A 35 -3.04 14.42 7.18
CA VAL A 35 -2.43 13.57 6.14
C VAL A 35 -1.27 14.31 5.46
N SER A 36 -1.36 15.64 5.35
CA SER A 36 -0.28 16.48 4.82
C SER A 36 0.92 16.56 5.77
N ASP A 37 0.69 16.41 7.08
CA ASP A 37 1.74 16.37 8.10
C ASP A 37 2.35 14.97 8.19
N LEU A 38 3.59 14.84 7.71
CA LEU A 38 4.32 13.57 7.64
C LEU A 38 4.50 12.91 9.03
N ASN A 39 4.61 13.71 10.09
CA ASN A 39 4.81 13.23 11.46
C ASN A 39 3.53 12.59 12.01
N ARG A 40 2.38 13.14 11.64
CA ARG A 40 1.07 12.54 11.96
C ARG A 40 0.77 11.35 11.05
N PHE A 41 1.05 11.46 9.77
CA PHE A 41 0.83 10.38 8.80
C PHE A 41 1.59 9.10 9.18
N GLY A 42 2.87 9.20 9.55
CA GLY A 42 3.68 8.03 9.95
C GLY A 42 3.22 7.34 11.25
N LYS A 43 2.40 7.99 12.08
CA LYS A 43 1.79 7.34 13.27
C LYS A 43 0.58 6.50 12.91
N VAL A 44 -0.10 6.88 11.83
CA VAL A 44 -1.35 6.25 11.35
C VAL A 44 -1.03 5.13 10.36
N VAL A 45 -0.05 5.34 9.49
CA VAL A 45 0.32 4.41 8.41
C VAL A 45 1.72 3.85 8.65
N LYS A 46 1.83 2.53 8.72
CA LYS A 46 3.10 1.80 8.88
C LYS A 46 3.38 0.95 7.65
N LEU A 47 4.61 0.96 7.16
CA LEU A 47 5.05 0.02 6.12
C LEU A 47 5.22 -1.37 6.74
N VAL A 48 4.56 -2.37 6.16
CA VAL A 48 4.65 -3.78 6.59
C VAL A 48 5.64 -4.55 5.73
N ALA A 49 5.53 -4.39 4.41
CA ALA A 49 6.36 -5.11 3.46
C ALA A 49 6.62 -4.26 2.21
N PHE A 50 7.78 -4.44 1.62
CA PHE A 50 8.16 -3.83 0.35
C PHE A 50 8.86 -4.85 -0.53
N THR A 51 8.35 -5.04 -1.75
CA THR A 51 8.92 -5.97 -2.73
C THR A 51 9.36 -5.20 -3.98
N PRO A 52 10.67 -5.02 -4.19
CA PRO A 52 11.18 -4.31 -5.37
C PRO A 52 11.04 -5.15 -6.64
N PHE A 53 10.93 -4.47 -7.79
CA PHE A 53 11.00 -5.16 -9.09
C PHE A 53 12.39 -5.67 -9.39
N LYS A 54 12.47 -6.87 -10.00
CA LYS A 54 13.76 -7.50 -10.32
C LYS A 54 14.43 -6.88 -11.55
N SER A 55 13.66 -6.29 -12.45
CA SER A 55 14.17 -5.70 -13.69
C SER A 55 13.22 -4.62 -14.23
N ALA A 56 13.73 -3.73 -15.08
CA ALA A 56 12.91 -2.73 -15.77
C ALA A 56 11.84 -3.38 -16.68
N LEU A 57 12.14 -4.54 -17.27
CA LEU A 57 11.16 -5.29 -18.07
C LEU A 57 10.04 -5.87 -17.20
N ASP A 58 10.41 -6.35 -16.01
CA ASP A 58 9.47 -6.86 -15.00
C ASP A 58 8.55 -5.75 -14.51
N ALA A 59 9.12 -4.57 -14.21
CA ALA A 59 8.37 -3.37 -13.85
C ALA A 59 7.34 -2.96 -14.91
N LEU A 60 7.73 -2.95 -16.19
CA LEU A 60 6.84 -2.57 -17.30
C LEU A 60 5.69 -3.58 -17.46
N ASN A 61 6.00 -4.87 -17.46
CA ASN A 61 4.99 -5.92 -17.51
C ASN A 61 4.01 -5.80 -16.35
N GLN A 62 4.52 -5.45 -15.17
CA GLN A 62 3.72 -5.30 -13.99
C GLN A 62 2.81 -4.08 -14.02
N CYS A 63 3.30 -2.92 -14.48
CA CYS A 63 2.47 -1.74 -14.70
C CYS A 63 1.33 -2.02 -15.70
N ASN A 64 1.60 -2.79 -16.75
CA ASN A 64 0.59 -3.20 -17.71
C ASN A 64 -0.43 -4.16 -17.07
N ALA A 65 0.03 -5.15 -16.29
CA ALA A 65 -0.85 -6.10 -15.60
C ALA A 65 -1.79 -5.42 -14.60
N VAL A 66 -1.31 -4.40 -13.86
CA VAL A 66 -2.14 -3.57 -12.98
C VAL A 66 -3.18 -2.79 -13.78
N SER A 67 -2.78 -2.21 -14.92
CA SER A 67 -3.69 -1.45 -15.80
C SER A 67 -4.79 -2.33 -16.41
N GLU A 68 -4.49 -3.59 -16.68
CA GLU A 68 -5.41 -4.57 -17.25
C GLU A 68 -6.20 -5.35 -16.18
N SER A 69 -6.01 -5.04 -14.89
CA SER A 69 -6.62 -5.74 -13.74
C SER A 69 -6.33 -7.26 -13.67
N VAL A 70 -5.20 -7.68 -14.23
CA VAL A 70 -4.77 -9.08 -14.22
C VAL A 70 -4.23 -9.44 -12.82
N ARG A 71 -4.94 -10.32 -12.09
CA ARG A 71 -4.63 -10.74 -10.70
C ARG A 71 -3.27 -11.42 -10.47
N ASN A 72 -2.49 -11.67 -11.53
CA ASN A 72 -1.25 -12.43 -11.46
C ASN A 72 -0.09 -11.66 -10.81
N SER A 73 -0.17 -10.32 -10.82
CA SER A 73 0.89 -9.42 -10.41
C SER A 73 1.15 -9.46 -8.90
N VAL A 74 0.10 -9.46 -8.08
CA VAL A 74 0.22 -9.31 -6.61
C VAL A 74 0.34 -10.65 -5.87
N SER A 75 -0.24 -11.71 -6.46
CA SER A 75 -0.32 -13.04 -5.83
C SER A 75 1.03 -13.76 -5.80
N ASP A 76 1.87 -13.55 -6.82
CA ASP A 76 3.22 -14.13 -6.93
C ASP A 76 4.27 -13.39 -6.07
N CYS A 77 3.93 -12.19 -5.60
CA CYS A 77 4.85 -11.26 -4.93
C CYS A 77 5.13 -11.60 -3.45
N GLY A 78 4.49 -12.65 -2.90
CA GLY A 78 4.65 -13.06 -1.49
C GLY A 78 3.95 -12.14 -0.46
N LEU A 79 3.40 -11.02 -0.90
CA LEU A 79 2.71 -10.03 -0.04
C LEU A 79 1.44 -10.60 0.61
N ALA A 80 0.82 -11.61 0.00
CA ALA A 80 -0.33 -12.31 0.59
C ALA A 80 0.05 -13.09 1.87
N GLN A 81 1.27 -13.65 1.95
CA GLN A 81 1.72 -14.39 3.13
C GLN A 81 1.95 -13.48 4.34
N SER A 82 2.36 -12.22 4.11
CA SER A 82 2.61 -11.26 5.19
C SER A 82 1.33 -10.82 5.93
N VAL A 83 0.14 -11.05 5.36
CA VAL A 83 -1.15 -10.67 5.97
C VAL A 83 -1.70 -11.76 6.88
N GLU A 84 -1.27 -13.02 6.71
CA GLU A 84 -1.75 -14.18 7.48
C GLU A 84 -0.97 -14.40 8.79
N GLU A 85 0.21 -13.80 8.95
CA GLU A 85 1.07 -13.96 10.14
C GLU A 85 0.91 -12.87 11.22
N THR A 86 -0.05 -11.93 11.11
CA THR A 86 -0.32 -10.88 12.13
C THR A 86 -1.77 -10.86 12.58
#